data_AF-A0A533WN38-F1
#
_entry.id   AF-A0A533WN38-F1
#
_cell.length_a   1.000
_cell.length_b   1.000
_cell.length_c   1.000
_cell.angle_alpha   90.00
_cell.angle_beta   90.00
_cell.angle_gamma   90.00
#
_symmetry.space_group_name_H-M   'P 1'
#
loop_
_entity.id
_entity.type
_entity.pdbx_description
1 polymer ?
#
loop_
_entity_poly.entity_id
_entity_poly.type
_entity_poly.pdbx_seq_one_letter_code
_entity_poly.pdbx_strand_id
1 'polypeptide(L)' 'MGLIPDLEGIYRDDLLEMAGKKAAAPAFDAVFVSHAHADHVDYISFLPAKSRSTLGLRAIPF' A
#
# COMPACT_ATOMS: atom_id res chain seq x y z
N MET A 1 -12.33 -13.00 2.95
CA MET A 1 -11.05 -13.29 3.66
C MET A 1 -10.44 -12.07 4.36
N GLY A 2 -10.83 -10.81 4.07
CA GLY A 2 -10.52 -9.68 4.98
C GLY A 2 -9.03 -9.41 5.25
N LEU A 3 -8.13 -9.85 4.36
CA LEU A 3 -6.68 -9.79 4.55
C LEU A 3 -6.12 -8.37 4.48
N ILE A 4 -6.76 -7.51 3.67
CA ILE A 4 -6.42 -6.11 3.49
C ILE A 4 -7.70 -5.26 3.65
N PRO A 5 -7.60 -4.05 4.20
CA PRO A 5 -8.77 -3.20 4.45
C PRO A 5 -9.35 -2.65 3.14
N ASP A 6 -10.65 -2.37 3.10
CA ASP A 6 -11.25 -1.67 1.96
C ASP A 6 -11.08 -0.15 2.16
N LEU A 7 -10.02 0.41 1.56
CA LEU A 7 -9.70 1.83 1.63
C LEU A 7 -9.80 2.43 0.23
N GLU A 8 -10.63 3.45 0.09
CA GLU A 8 -10.80 4.18 -1.17
C GLU A 8 -9.51 4.96 -1.51
N GLY A 9 -9.11 4.92 -2.78
CA GLY A 9 -7.96 5.68 -3.26
C GLY A 9 -6.58 5.20 -2.79
N ILE A 10 -6.46 4.02 -2.16
CA ILE A 10 -5.15 3.43 -1.77
C ILE A 10 -4.61 2.40 -2.77
N TYR A 11 -5.49 1.79 -3.57
CA TYR A 11 -5.15 0.67 -4.45
C TYR A 11 -5.01 1.15 -5.91
N ARG A 12 -4.14 0.49 -6.68
CA ARG A 12 -3.98 0.73 -8.12
C ARG A 12 -5.23 0.30 -8.91
N ASP A 13 -5.51 1.06 -9.97
CA ASP A 13 -6.77 0.99 -10.71
C ASP A 13 -7.01 -0.36 -11.41
N ASP A 14 -5.97 -0.98 -11.95
CA ASP A 14 -6.05 -2.28 -12.62
C ASP A 14 -6.37 -3.42 -11.65
N LEU A 15 -5.87 -3.37 -10.42
CA LEU A 15 -6.28 -4.35 -9.39
C LEU A 15 -7.74 -4.16 -8.99
N LEU A 16 -8.21 -2.92 -8.92
CA LEU A 16 -9.62 -2.61 -8.66
C LEU A 16 -10.50 -3.10 -9.81
N GLU A 17 -10.10 -2.87 -11.06
CA GLU A 17 -10.82 -3.34 -12.25
C GLU A 17 -10.90 -4.87 -12.29
N MET A 18 -9.80 -5.58 -12.03
CA MET A 18 -9.78 -7.04 -11.93
C MET A 18 -10.68 -7.57 -10.80
N ALA A 19 -10.85 -6.78 -9.74
CA ALA A 19 -11.75 -7.09 -8.63
C ALA A 19 -13.21 -6.64 -8.87
N GLY A 20 -13.54 -6.09 -10.05
CA GLY A 20 -14.87 -5.57 -10.38
C GLY A 20 -15.25 -4.30 -9.60
N LYS A 21 -14.26 -3.60 -9.04
CA LYS A 21 -14.41 -2.34 -8.31
C LYS A 21 -14.13 -1.14 -9.21
N LYS A 22 -14.71 0.01 -8.86
CA LYS A 22 -14.42 1.28 -9.55
C LYS A 22 -13.10 1.85 -9.03
N ALA A 23 -12.30 2.37 -9.96
CA ALA A 23 -11.16 3.20 -9.64
C ALA A 23 -11.61 4.45 -8.87
N ALA A 24 -10.73 4.93 -7.99
CA ALA A 24 -10.94 6.13 -7.19
C ALA A 24 -9.71 7.03 -7.29
N ALA A 25 -9.93 8.35 -7.13
CA ALA A 25 -8.81 9.28 -7.06
C ALA A 25 -7.90 8.93 -5.86
N PRO A 26 -6.56 9.05 -5.99
CA PRO A 26 -5.66 8.81 -4.88
C PRO A 26 -6.01 9.69 -3.68
N ALA A 27 -6.27 9.07 -2.54
CA ALA A 27 -6.60 9.77 -1.30
C ALA A 27 -5.38 10.01 -0.41
N PHE A 28 -4.24 9.40 -0.75
CA PHE A 28 -3.00 9.42 0.03
C PHE A 28 -1.80 9.75 -0.85
N ASP A 29 -0.91 10.62 -0.37
CA ASP A 29 0.32 10.98 -1.08
C ASP A 29 1.45 9.96 -0.87
N ALA A 30 1.51 9.37 0.33
CA ALA A 30 2.60 8.50 0.75
C ALA A 30 2.17 7.45 1.78
N VAL A 31 2.95 6.36 1.83
CA VAL A 31 2.83 5.32 2.85
C VAL A 31 4.18 5.15 3.56
N PHE A 32 4.15 5.16 4.89
CA PHE A 32 5.33 4.86 5.71
C PHE A 32 5.32 3.40 6.11
N VAL A 33 6.44 2.73 5.87
CA VAL A 33 6.66 1.34 6.28
C VAL A 33 7.54 1.34 7.53
N SER A 34 7.14 0.63 8.58
CA SER A 34 7.91 0.53 9.82
C SER A 34 9.15 -0.34 9.68
N HIS A 35 9.02 -1.51 9.04
CA HIS A 35 10.11 -2.44 8.75
C HIS A 35 9.72 -3.42 7.62
N ALA A 36 10.70 -4.16 7.09
CA ALA A 36 10.56 -4.97 5.88
C ALA A 36 10.29 -6.47 6.15
N HIS A 37 9.37 -6.77 7.08
CA HIS A 37 8.82 -8.12 7.18
C HIS A 37 7.58 -8.28 6.29
N ALA A 38 7.30 -9.50 5.87
CA ALA A 38 6.24 -9.82 4.90
C ALA A 38 4.87 -9.28 5.33
N ASP A 39 4.54 -9.38 6.62
CA ASP A 39 3.30 -8.85 7.21
C ASP A 39 3.16 -7.33 7.12
N HIS A 40 4.23 -6.60 6.77
CA HIS A 40 4.23 -5.17 6.52
C HIS A 40 4.33 -4.79 5.04
N VAL A 41 4.88 -5.64 4.17
CA VAL A 41 5.25 -5.25 2.80
C VAL A 41 4.74 -6.16 1.67
N ASP A 42 4.07 -7.28 1.98
CA ASP A 42 3.61 -8.24 0.97
C ASP A 42 2.72 -7.60 -0.11
N TYR A 43 1.94 -6.60 0.26
CA TYR A 43 0.99 -5.91 -0.63
C TYR A 43 1.47 -4.54 -1.12
N ILE A 44 2.76 -4.21 -0.96
CA ILE A 44 3.27 -2.89 -1.38
C ILE A 44 3.10 -2.64 -2.89
N SER A 45 3.06 -3.71 -3.70
CA SER A 45 2.82 -3.68 -5.14
C SER A 45 1.37 -3.32 -5.52
N PHE A 46 0.46 -3.28 -4.54
CA PHE A 46 -0.95 -2.91 -4.74
C PHE A 46 -1.15 -1.40 -4.69
N LEU A 47 -0.15 -0.65 -4.24
CA LEU A 47 -0.18 0.81 -4.22
C LEU A 47 -0.05 1.38 -5.66
N PRO A 48 -0.68 2.53 -5.96
CA PRO A 48 -0.52 3.22 -7.23
C PRO A 48 0.95 3.58 -7.50
N ALA A 49 1.39 3.49 -8.76
CA ALA A 49 2.76 3.84 -9.15
C ALA A 49 3.15 5.29 -8.82
N LYS A 50 2.17 6.19 -8.66
CA LYS A 50 2.38 7.59 -8.26
C LYS A 50 2.54 7.79 -6.76
N SER A 51 2.13 6.81 -5.94
CA SER A 51 2.30 6.91 -4.49
C SER A 51 3.76 6.73 -4.11
N ARG A 52 4.26 7.56 -3.20
CA ARG A 52 5.64 7.46 -2.71
C ARG A 52 5.66 6.62 -1.43
N SER A 53 6.37 5.50 -1.42
CA SER A 53 6.61 4.72 -0.21
C SER A 53 7.98 5.08 0.40
N THR A 54 8.04 5.24 1.72
CA THR A 54 9.29 5.53 2.46
C THR A 54 9.45 4.58 3.63
N LEU A 55 10.62 3.95 3.77
CA LEU A 55 10.97 3.05 4.87
C LEU A 55 11.67 3.83 5.99
N GLY A 56 11.13 3.81 7.20
CA GLY A 56 11.75 4.40 8.38
C GLY A 56 12.72 3.43 9.05
N LEU A 57 13.99 3.43 8.66
CA LEU A 57 15.03 2.63 9.34
C LEU A 57 15.43 3.31 10.66
N ARG A 58 14.89 2.82 11.78
CA ARG A 58 15.48 3.09 13.09
C ARG A 58 16.51 1.99 13.38
N ALA A 59 17.78 2.26 13.08
CA ALA A 59 18.87 1.42 13.54
C ALA A 59 18.93 1.49 15.07
N ILE A 60 18.53 0.42 15.76
CA ILE A 60 18.83 0.22 17.18
C ILE A 60 20.09 -0.65 17.18
N PRO A 61 21.26 -0.13 17.59
CA PRO A 61 22.45 -0.96 17.70
C PRO A 61 22.25 -1.97 18.85
N PHE A 62 22.52 -3.24 18.58
CA PHE A 62 22.81 -4.25 19.59
C PHE A 62 24.32 -4.36 19.75
#